data_AF-A0A946GCQ2-F1
#
_entry.id   AF-A0A946GCQ2-F1
#
_cell.length_a   1.000
_cell.length_b   1.000
_cell.length_c   1.000
_cell.angle_alpha   90.00
_cell.angle_beta   90.00
_cell.angle_gamma   90.00
#
_symmetry.space_group_name_H-M   'P 1'
#
loop_
_entity.id
_entity.type
_entity.pdbx_description
1 polymer ?
#
loop_
_entity_poly.entity_id
_entity_poly.type
_entity_poly.pdbx_seq_one_letter_code
_entity_poly.pdbx_strand_id
1 'polypeptide(L)' 'ADLAADPAPRIVVAHRGVIRAVYALATGWDLTGESPDEMSRRKAQVFRAAPDGSAKIDQLNMSLADPATTRTNT' A
#
# COMPACT_ATOMS: atom_id res chain seq x y z
N ALA A 1 -0.81 0.39 -15.59
CA ALA A 1 -1.93 0.78 -16.46
C ALA A 1 -2.85 -0.43 -16.68
N ASP A 2 -2.38 -1.49 -17.32
CA ASP A 2 -3.22 -2.60 -17.80
C ASP A 2 -4.06 -3.29 -16.71
N LEU A 3 -3.47 -3.56 -15.53
CA LEU A 3 -4.20 -4.18 -14.42
C LEU A 3 -5.25 -3.25 -13.79
N ALA A 4 -5.08 -1.93 -13.90
CA ALA A 4 -6.00 -0.95 -13.31
C ALA A 4 -7.29 -0.77 -14.12
N ALA A 5 -7.35 -1.29 -15.36
CA ALA A 5 -8.57 -1.33 -16.14
C ALA A 5 -9.60 -2.35 -15.60
N ASP A 6 -9.12 -3.36 -14.87
CA ASP A 6 -9.98 -4.34 -14.20
C ASP A 6 -10.17 -3.94 -12.72
N PRO A 7 -11.43 -3.71 -12.28
CA PRO A 7 -11.75 -3.20 -10.95
C PRO A 7 -11.55 -4.23 -9.83
N ALA A 8 -11.23 -5.49 -10.14
CA ALA A 8 -11.01 -6.50 -9.12
C ALA A 8 -9.86 -6.10 -8.16
N PRO A 9 -10.08 -6.14 -6.83
CA PRO A 9 -9.01 -5.88 -5.87
C PRO A 9 -7.93 -6.95 -5.97
N ARG A 10 -6.67 -6.53 -5.76
CA ARG A 10 -5.49 -7.41 -5.90
C ARG A 10 -4.58 -7.28 -4.70
N ILE A 11 -4.01 -8.40 -4.26
CA ILE A 11 -2.98 -8.44 -3.23
C ILE A 11 -1.63 -8.48 -3.93
N VAL A 12 -0.75 -7.55 -3.54
CA VAL A 12 0.62 -7.48 -4.05
C VAL A 12 1.58 -7.67 -2.86
N VAL A 13 2.42 -8.70 -2.93
CA VAL A 13 3.49 -8.93 -1.95
C VAL A 13 4.81 -8.54 -2.62
N ALA A 14 5.46 -7.54 -2.07
CA ALA A 14 6.69 -6.99 -2.63
C ALA A 14 7.63 -6.45 -1.55
N HIS A 15 8.85 -6.14 -1.95
CA HIS A 15 9.81 -5.47 -1.07
C HIS A 15 9.37 -4.04 -0.76
N ARG A 16 9.88 -3.51 0.37
CA ARG A 16 9.58 -2.15 0.84
C ARG A 16 9.89 -1.06 -0.20
N GLY A 17 10.89 -1.26 -1.06
CA GLY A 17 11.22 -0.31 -2.13
C GLY A 17 10.09 -0.13 -3.14
N VAL A 18 9.41 -1.23 -3.53
CA VAL A 18 8.28 -1.19 -4.46
C VAL A 18 7.09 -0.46 -3.83
N ILE A 19 6.78 -0.77 -2.57
CA ILE A 19 5.70 -0.10 -1.83
C ILE A 19 5.97 1.41 -1.73
N ARG A 20 7.23 1.80 -1.45
CA ARG A 20 7.64 3.21 -1.42
C ARG A 20 7.50 3.89 -2.78
N ALA A 21 7.80 3.21 -3.88
CA ALA A 21 7.65 3.77 -5.22
C ALA A 21 6.17 4.08 -5.54
N VAL A 22 5.25 3.18 -5.17
CA VAL A 22 3.80 3.43 -5.33
C VAL A 22 3.33 4.59 -4.42
N TYR A 23 3.82 4.63 -3.18
CA TYR A 23 3.54 5.74 -2.26
C TYR A 23 4.09 7.09 -2.77
N ALA A 24 5.28 7.09 -3.36
CA ALA A 24 5.87 8.27 -4.02
C ALA A 24 5.01 8.75 -5.19
N LEU A 25 4.54 7.84 -6.06
CA LEU A 25 3.59 8.18 -7.12
C LEU A 25 2.29 8.78 -6.58
N ALA A 26 1.83 8.31 -5.41
CA ALA A 26 0.58 8.77 -4.81
C ALA A 26 0.68 10.10 -4.06
N THR A 27 1.87 10.47 -3.58
CA THR A 27 2.10 11.67 -2.75
C THR A 27 2.92 12.74 -3.45
N GLY A 28 3.57 12.41 -4.57
CA GLY A 28 4.58 13.25 -5.20
C GLY A 28 5.92 13.26 -4.45
N TRP A 29 6.10 12.42 -3.44
CA TRP A 29 7.37 12.31 -2.73
C TRP A 29 8.48 11.79 -3.65
N ASP A 30 9.61 12.48 -3.70
CA ASP A 30 10.72 12.18 -4.60
C ASP A 30 11.61 11.00 -4.15
N LEU A 31 11.16 10.24 -3.14
CA LEU A 31 11.88 9.13 -2.50
C LEU A 31 13.14 9.54 -1.71
N THR A 32 13.39 10.84 -1.52
CA THR A 32 14.53 11.34 -0.77
C THR A 32 14.14 11.77 0.65
N GLY A 33 15.09 11.70 1.58
CA GLY A 33 14.83 12.05 2.98
C GLY A 33 13.79 11.15 3.66
N GLU A 34 13.08 11.73 4.61
CA GLU A 34 12.02 11.08 5.37
C GLU A 34 10.70 11.09 4.58
N SER A 35 9.94 9.99 4.63
CA SER A 35 8.61 9.95 4.02
C SER A 35 7.63 10.81 4.80
N PRO A 36 6.68 11.50 4.15
CA PRO A 36 5.66 12.30 4.83
C PRO A 36 4.83 11.51 5.85
N ASP A 37 4.54 10.24 5.58
CA ASP A 37 3.82 9.34 6.47
C ASP A 37 4.70 8.17 6.93
N GLU A 38 4.47 7.70 8.16
CA GLU A 38 5.05 6.43 8.62
C GLU A 38 4.34 5.25 7.96
N MET A 39 5.10 4.39 7.28
CA MET A 39 4.60 3.12 6.72
C MET A 39 5.17 1.93 7.50
N SER A 40 4.30 1.29 8.29
CA SER A 40 4.66 0.10 9.06
C SER A 40 4.91 -1.10 8.16
N ARG A 41 5.96 -1.87 8.48
CA ARG A 41 6.31 -3.12 7.77
C ARG A 41 5.34 -4.27 8.06
N ARG A 42 4.49 -4.15 9.09
CA ARG A 42 3.57 -5.22 9.53
C ARG A 42 2.13 -5.01 9.08
N LYS A 43 1.89 -3.97 8.29
CA LYS A 43 0.55 -3.52 7.89
C LYS A 43 0.48 -3.35 6.37
N ALA A 44 -0.68 -3.61 5.80
CA ALA A 44 -0.93 -3.38 4.38
C ALA A 44 -1.03 -1.88 4.08
N GLN A 45 -0.59 -1.51 2.88
CA GLN A 45 -0.75 -0.17 2.32
C GLN A 45 -1.67 -0.31 1.11
N VAL A 46 -2.83 0.33 1.16
CA VAL A 46 -3.90 0.21 0.16
C VAL A 46 -3.85 1.43 -0.75
N PHE A 47 -3.70 1.16 -2.04
CA PHE A 47 -3.64 2.17 -3.07
C PHE A 47 -4.71 1.90 -4.12
N ARG A 48 -5.28 2.97 -4.66
CA ARG A 48 -6.09 2.94 -5.86
C ARG A 48 -5.22 3.29 -7.05
N ALA A 49 -4.94 2.32 -7.91
CA ALA A 49 -4.26 2.56 -9.18
C ALA A 49 -5.27 3.02 -10.24
N ALA A 50 -4.84 3.91 -11.13
CA ALA A 50 -5.63 4.35 -12.27
C ALA A 50 -5.00 3.87 -13.61
N PRO A 51 -5.79 3.76 -14.69
CA PRO A 51 -5.29 3.34 -15.99
C PRO A 51 -4.17 4.24 -16.55
N ASP A 52 -4.14 5.52 -16.17
CA ASP A 52 -3.10 6.48 -16.55
C ASP A 52 -1.74 6.24 -15.86
N GLY A 53 -1.65 5.24 -14.98
CA GLY A 53 -0.45 4.90 -14.23
C GLY A 53 -0.28 5.69 -12.92
N SER A 54 -1.20 6.62 -12.62
CA SER A 54 -1.23 7.28 -11.31
C SER A 54 -1.74 6.34 -10.22
N ALA A 55 -1.44 6.71 -8.97
CA ALA A 55 -1.95 6.03 -7.78
C ALA A 55 -2.48 7.07 -6.79
N LYS A 56 -3.45 6.67 -5.97
CA LYS A 56 -3.91 7.44 -4.82
C LYS A 56 -3.86 6.57 -3.58
N ILE A 57 -3.52 7.16 -2.44
CA ILE A 57 -3.64 6.48 -1.15
C ILE A 57 -5.14 6.31 -0.86
N ASP A 58 -5.54 5.07 -0.62
CA ASP A 58 -6.89 4.75 -0.13
C ASP A 58 -6.85 4.54 1.38
N GLN A 59 -5.88 3.76 1.88
CA GLN A 59 -5.61 3.58 3.30
C GLN A 59 -4.16 3.17 3.56
N LEU A 60 -3.47 3.88 4.46
CA LEU A 60 -2.18 3.43 4.98
C LEU A 60 -2.37 2.61 6.24
N ASN A 61 -1.42 1.70 6.49
CA ASN A 61 -1.33 0.96 7.73
C ASN A 61 -2.62 0.19 8.08
N MET A 62 -3.21 -0.49 7.10
CA MET A 62 -4.32 -1.43 7.32
C MET A 62 -3.82 -2.67 8.05
N SER A 63 -4.51 -3.06 9.13
CA SER A 63 -4.21 -4.30 9.85
C SER A 63 -4.40 -5.51 8.93
N LEU A 64 -3.45 -6.44 8.95
CA LEU A 64 -3.57 -7.73 8.29
C LEU A 64 -4.21 -8.80 9.18
N ALA A 65 -4.31 -8.54 10.49
CA ALA A 65 -5.00 -9.43 11.41
C ALA A 65 -6.51 -9.27 11.21
N ASP A 66 -7.20 -10.39 11.08
CA ASP A 66 -8.64 -10.44 11.23
C ASP A 66 -9.01 -10.04 12.67
N PRO A 67 -9.90 -9.05 12.88
CA PRO A 67 -10.33 -8.68 14.22
C PRO A 67 -10.91 -9.85 15.03
N ALA A 68 -11.47 -10.89 14.38
CA ALA A 68 -11.96 -12.08 15.07
C ALA A 68 -10.86 -13.10 15.41
N THR A 69 -9.70 -13.03 14.75
CA THR A 69 -8.58 -13.97 14.92
C THR A 69 -7.46 -13.31 15.72
N THR A 70 -7.75 -12.90 16.96
CA THR A 70 -6.67 -12.71 17.95
C THR A 70 -6.36 -14.08 18.54
N ARG A 71 -5.36 -14.80 18.00
CA ARG A 71 -4.87 -16.02 18.65
C ARG A 71 -4.12 -15.65 19.93
N THR A 72 -4.77 -15.86 21.07
CA THR A 72 -4.12 -15.89 22.38
C THR A 72 -3.23 -17.14 22.43
N ASN A 73 -1.93 -16.97 22.20
CA ASN A 73 -0.97 -18.05 22.45
C ASN A 73 -0.73 -18.13 23.96
N THR A 74 -1.17 -19.24 24.57
CA THR A 74 -0.72 -19.71 25.89
C THR A 74 0.58 -20.50 25.72
#